data_AF-A0A3M6VWE7-F1
#
_entry.id   AF-A0A3M6VWE7-F1
#
_cell.length_a   1.000
_cell.length_b   1.000
_cell.length_c   1.000
_cell.angle_alpha   90.00
_cell.angle_beta   90.00
_cell.angle_gamma   90.00
#
_symmetry.space_group_name_H-M   'P 1'
#
loop_
_entity.id
_entity.type
_entity.pdbx_description
1 polymer ?
#
loop_
_entity_poly.entity_id
_entity_poly.type
_entity_poly.pdbx_seq_one_letter_code
_entity_poly.pdbx_strand_id
1 'polypeptide(L)'
;MRLGCIFGTGCNGAYMEHCGEIPKLEHMNLPKDQEIAINCEWGAFDNEHKILPRTPYDVIVDKDSPRPGQQAFEKMIAGLYLGELFRLVLVDLHENPKVKIFEGQDIAALRKPYSLDSSFLSDIENDPFENLQETHDKFLNQLKLKCSRPELELVRRLAELIGTRSARLSACGVAAVCKKKGYKTAHVGADGSVFNKYPHFKARGAQALKEILDWETGRDGKPLGRGHDPVEILPAEDGSGVGAALIAALTLKRVQEGN
;
A
#
# COMPACT_ATOMS: atom_id res chain seq x y z
N MET A 1 -1.36 19.66 -5.44
CA MET A 1 -0.83 18.42 -4.82
C MET A 1 0.68 18.40 -4.99
N ARG A 2 1.43 17.85 -4.03
CA ARG A 2 2.91 17.80 -4.08
C ARG A 2 3.46 16.43 -4.50
N LEU A 3 2.67 15.38 -4.28
CA LEU A 3 3.00 14.00 -4.66
C LEU A 3 1.76 13.36 -5.29
N GLY A 4 1.98 12.49 -6.27
CA GLY A 4 1.00 11.52 -6.77
C GLY A 4 1.42 10.11 -6.35
N CYS A 5 0.48 9.29 -5.89
CA CYS A 5 0.73 7.93 -5.45
C CYS A 5 -0.31 6.97 -6.00
N ILE A 6 0.10 5.73 -6.25
CA ILE A 6 -0.78 4.61 -6.55
C ILE A 6 -0.61 3.58 -5.45
N PHE A 7 -1.72 3.19 -4.81
CA PHE A 7 -1.81 2.06 -3.89
C PHE A 7 -2.97 1.16 -4.34
N GLY A 8 -2.67 0.19 -5.19
CA GLY A 8 -3.64 -0.71 -5.80
C GLY A 8 -3.07 -2.12 -5.96
N THR A 9 -3.26 -2.73 -7.13
CA THR A 9 -2.64 -4.02 -7.48
C THR A 9 -1.12 -3.95 -7.42
N GLY A 10 -0.55 -2.82 -7.81
CA GLY A 10 0.86 -2.46 -7.58
C GLY A 10 0.95 -1.18 -6.74
N CYS A 11 2.16 -0.65 -6.62
CA CYS A 11 2.39 0.62 -5.94
C CYS A 11 3.41 1.50 -6.65
N ASN A 12 3.19 2.82 -6.66
CA ASN A 12 4.17 3.76 -7.17
C ASN A 12 3.97 5.17 -6.58
N GLY A 13 4.96 6.04 -6.77
CA GLY A 13 4.94 7.43 -6.38
C GLY A 13 5.64 8.31 -7.41
N ALA A 14 5.13 9.52 -7.59
CA ALA A 14 5.74 10.56 -8.41
C ALA A 14 5.69 11.92 -7.71
N TYR A 15 6.71 12.75 -7.93
CA TYR A 15 6.82 14.09 -7.36
C TYR A 15 7.68 15.00 -8.24
N MET A 16 7.65 16.32 -7.99
CA MET A 16 8.50 17.29 -8.69
C MET A 16 9.84 17.47 -7.99
N GLU A 17 10.94 17.33 -8.73
CA GLU A 17 12.30 17.54 -8.27
C GLU A 17 12.97 18.69 -9.03
N HIS A 18 13.97 19.33 -8.44
CA HIS A 18 14.79 20.31 -9.17
C HIS A 18 15.90 19.59 -9.94
N CYS A 19 16.16 19.98 -11.19
CA CYS A 19 17.22 19.39 -12.02
C CYS A 19 18.59 19.40 -11.32
N GLY A 20 18.89 20.43 -10.52
CA GLY A 20 20.13 20.52 -9.74
C GLY A 20 20.31 19.45 -8.66
N GLU A 21 19.22 18.78 -8.26
CA GLU A 21 19.21 17.68 -7.27
C GLU A 21 19.32 16.30 -7.94
N ILE A 22 19.58 16.25 -9.26
CA ILE A 22 19.60 15.00 -10.05
C ILE A 22 20.94 14.87 -10.78
N PRO A 23 22.00 14.35 -10.12
CA PRO A 23 23.34 14.25 -10.71
C PRO A 23 23.40 13.49 -12.04
N LYS A 24 22.54 12.46 -12.23
CA LYS A 24 22.50 11.69 -13.47
C LYS A 24 22.07 12.52 -14.71
N LEU A 25 21.48 13.69 -14.52
CA LEU A 25 21.07 14.61 -15.60
C LEU A 25 22.01 15.81 -15.75
N GLU A 26 23.09 15.89 -14.99
CA GLU A 26 24.01 17.05 -15.01
C GLU A 26 24.55 17.33 -16.43
N HIS A 27 24.84 16.27 -17.19
CA HIS A 27 25.31 16.35 -18.58
C HIS A 27 24.33 17.03 -19.55
N MET A 28 23.05 17.15 -19.18
CA MET A 28 22.03 17.81 -20.00
C MET A 28 22.06 19.34 -19.87
N ASN A 29 22.85 19.89 -18.94
CA ASN A 29 22.99 21.34 -18.71
C ASN A 29 21.65 22.09 -18.54
N LEU A 30 20.67 21.43 -17.92
CA LEU A 30 19.38 22.05 -17.59
C LEU A 30 19.56 23.10 -16.46
N PRO A 31 18.76 24.18 -16.44
CA PRO A 31 18.76 25.11 -15.31
C PRO A 31 18.54 24.39 -13.98
N LYS A 32 19.36 24.70 -12.97
CA LYS A 32 19.37 23.94 -11.70
C LYS A 32 18.04 24.01 -10.95
N ASP A 33 17.34 25.13 -11.08
CA ASP A 33 16.04 25.43 -10.49
C ASP A 33 14.86 24.93 -11.33
N GLN A 34 15.10 24.44 -12.56
CA GLN A 34 14.05 23.86 -13.38
C GLN A 34 13.47 22.63 -12.69
N GLU A 35 12.14 22.59 -12.56
CA GLU A 35 11.44 21.42 -12.03
C GLU A 35 11.29 20.33 -13.11
N ILE A 36 11.43 19.08 -12.68
CA ILE A 36 11.20 17.88 -13.48
C ILE A 36 10.41 16.85 -12.68
N ALA A 37 9.43 16.22 -13.31
CA ALA A 37 8.68 15.15 -12.69
C ALA A 37 9.55 13.89 -12.58
N ILE A 38 9.60 13.31 -11.38
CA ILE A 38 10.24 12.03 -11.10
C ILE A 38 9.16 10.98 -10.95
N ASN A 39 9.18 9.97 -11.82
CA ASN A 39 8.57 8.68 -11.55
C ASN A 39 9.55 7.85 -10.72
N CYS A 40 9.20 7.52 -9.48
CA CYS A 40 10.11 6.86 -8.56
C CYS A 40 10.32 5.38 -8.88
N GLU A 41 9.28 4.69 -9.37
CA GLU A 41 9.23 3.22 -9.44
C GLU A 41 9.65 2.58 -8.11
N TRP A 42 9.15 3.13 -6.99
CA TRP A 42 9.62 2.80 -5.65
C TRP A 42 9.25 1.39 -5.17
N GLY A 43 8.52 0.63 -5.99
CA GLY A 43 8.20 -0.77 -5.68
C GLY A 43 9.44 -1.63 -5.50
N ALA A 44 10.55 -1.25 -6.16
CA ALA A 44 11.86 -1.89 -6.06
C ALA A 44 12.67 -1.50 -4.82
N PHE A 45 12.15 -0.62 -3.94
CA PHE A 45 12.85 -0.23 -2.72
C PHE A 45 13.18 -1.44 -1.85
N ASP A 46 14.43 -1.50 -1.37
CA ASP A 46 14.96 -2.54 -0.48
C ASP A 46 14.91 -3.97 -1.05
N ASN A 47 15.16 -4.12 -2.36
CA ASN A 47 15.45 -5.44 -2.96
C ASN A 47 16.69 -6.11 -2.33
N GLU A 48 17.54 -5.35 -1.66
CA GLU A 48 18.67 -5.84 -0.88
C GLU A 48 18.25 -6.46 0.47
N HIS A 49 16.99 -6.29 0.88
CA HIS A 49 16.38 -6.84 2.08
C HIS A 49 17.10 -6.47 3.38
N LYS A 50 17.44 -5.19 3.55
CA LYS A 50 18.19 -4.71 4.72
C LYS A 50 17.29 -4.08 5.79
N ILE A 51 16.13 -3.54 5.41
CA ILE A 51 15.34 -2.66 6.27
C ILE A 51 13.91 -3.14 6.45
N LEU A 52 13.28 -3.64 5.39
CA LEU A 52 11.89 -4.05 5.41
C LEU A 52 11.68 -5.25 6.35
N PRO A 53 10.63 -5.24 7.19
CA PRO A 53 10.37 -6.30 8.16
C PRO A 53 9.73 -7.51 7.49
N ARG A 54 10.49 -8.20 6.63
CA ARG A 54 10.03 -9.37 5.89
C ARG A 54 9.81 -10.56 6.82
N THR A 55 8.61 -11.11 6.77
CA THR A 55 8.26 -12.36 7.45
C THR A 55 8.64 -13.57 6.58
N PRO A 56 8.66 -14.79 7.14
CA PRO A 56 8.79 -16.01 6.32
C PRO A 56 7.76 -16.09 5.18
N TYR A 57 6.55 -15.57 5.39
CA TYR A 57 5.50 -15.53 4.37
C TYR A 57 5.85 -14.56 3.23
N ASP A 58 6.43 -13.39 3.52
CA ASP A 58 6.91 -12.46 2.49
C ASP A 58 8.09 -13.05 1.69
N VAL A 59 8.88 -13.94 2.29
CA VAL A 59 9.94 -14.69 1.60
C VAL A 59 9.35 -15.71 0.64
N ILE A 60 8.30 -16.42 1.04
CA ILE A 60 7.58 -17.36 0.16
C ILE A 60 6.95 -16.62 -1.03
N VAL A 61 6.21 -15.53 -0.77
CA VAL A 61 5.59 -14.70 -1.82
C VAL A 61 6.62 -14.25 -2.86
N ASP A 62 7.77 -13.79 -2.41
CA ASP A 62 8.84 -13.32 -3.28
C ASP A 62 9.46 -14.46 -4.09
N LYS A 63 9.80 -15.57 -3.43
CA LYS A 63 10.39 -16.76 -4.07
C LYS A 63 9.49 -17.34 -5.16
N ASP A 64 8.19 -17.37 -4.92
CA ASP A 64 7.22 -17.99 -5.84
C ASP A 64 6.66 -16.97 -6.85
N SER A 65 7.08 -15.70 -6.78
CA SER A 65 6.70 -14.67 -7.76
C SER A 65 7.41 -14.86 -9.11
N PRO A 66 6.89 -14.26 -10.20
CA PRO A 66 7.56 -14.29 -11.51
C PRO A 66 8.96 -13.68 -11.54
N ARG A 67 9.29 -12.81 -10.56
CA ARG A 67 10.57 -12.10 -10.46
C ARG A 67 11.06 -12.13 -9.01
N PRO A 68 11.65 -13.24 -8.54
CA PRO A 68 12.20 -13.33 -7.19
C PRO A 68 13.32 -12.30 -6.97
N GLY A 69 13.36 -11.69 -5.78
CA GLY A 69 14.34 -10.66 -5.41
C GLY A 69 14.09 -9.28 -6.03
N GLN A 70 12.96 -9.09 -6.73
CA GLN A 70 12.55 -7.79 -7.26
C GLN A 70 11.25 -7.31 -6.61
N GLN A 71 10.97 -6.02 -6.69
CA GLN A 71 9.73 -5.41 -6.20
C GLN A 71 9.46 -5.68 -4.70
N ALA A 72 10.52 -5.68 -3.88
CA ALA A 72 10.42 -6.04 -2.46
C ALA A 72 9.41 -5.18 -1.69
N PHE A 73 9.46 -3.85 -1.87
CA PHE A 73 8.51 -2.95 -1.23
C PHE A 73 7.08 -3.16 -1.74
N GLU A 74 6.89 -3.30 -3.05
CA GLU A 74 5.57 -3.54 -3.64
C GLU A 74 4.93 -4.84 -3.13
N LYS A 75 5.72 -5.92 -3.04
CA LYS A 75 5.27 -7.21 -2.49
C LYS A 75 4.76 -7.12 -1.06
N MET A 76 5.23 -6.13 -0.30
CA MET A 76 4.83 -5.94 1.09
C MET A 76 3.58 -5.09 1.27
N ILE A 77 3.20 -4.25 0.29
CA ILE A 77 2.12 -3.27 0.45
C ILE A 77 0.99 -3.41 -0.56
N ALA A 78 1.24 -3.95 -1.75
CA ALA A 78 0.27 -3.93 -2.82
C ALA A 78 -0.84 -4.97 -2.64
N GLY A 79 -2.05 -4.64 -3.11
CA GLY A 79 -3.26 -5.43 -2.96
C GLY A 79 -3.15 -6.85 -3.55
N LEU A 80 -2.31 -7.02 -4.57
CA LEU A 80 -2.03 -8.32 -5.18
C LEU A 80 -1.55 -9.37 -4.16
N TYR A 81 -0.81 -8.95 -3.13
CA TYR A 81 -0.11 -9.86 -2.23
C TYR A 81 -0.77 -9.99 -0.84
N LEU A 82 -1.69 -9.10 -0.47
CA LEU A 82 -2.32 -9.12 0.85
C LEU A 82 -3.13 -10.40 1.09
N GLY A 83 -3.90 -10.83 0.08
CA GLY A 83 -4.64 -12.09 0.10
C GLY A 83 -3.73 -13.32 0.18
N GLU A 84 -2.61 -13.28 -0.54
CA GLU A 84 -1.67 -14.40 -0.55
C GLU A 84 -0.93 -14.56 0.78
N LEU A 85 -0.52 -13.45 1.41
CA LEU A 85 0.05 -13.47 2.76
C LEU A 85 -0.92 -14.05 3.78
N PHE A 86 -2.18 -13.63 3.71
CA PHE A 86 -3.24 -14.15 4.56
C PHE A 86 -3.42 -15.66 4.37
N ARG A 87 -3.51 -16.11 3.11
CA ARG A 87 -3.63 -17.53 2.75
C ARG A 87 -2.45 -18.34 3.30
N LEU A 88 -1.22 -17.89 3.09
CA LEU A 88 -0.01 -18.57 3.54
C LEU A 88 0.02 -18.75 5.05
N VAL A 89 -0.38 -17.72 5.82
CA VAL A 89 -0.49 -17.82 7.28
C VAL A 89 -1.53 -18.85 7.69
N LEU A 90 -2.72 -18.88 7.05
CA LEU A 90 -3.75 -19.86 7.39
C LEU A 90 -3.33 -21.30 7.08
N VAL A 91 -2.62 -21.51 5.95
CA VAL A 91 -2.07 -22.82 5.62
C VAL A 91 -1.02 -23.24 6.65
N ASP A 92 -0.08 -22.36 7.00
CA ASP A 92 0.95 -22.66 8.01
C ASP A 92 0.34 -22.99 9.38
N LEU A 93 -0.66 -22.20 9.82
CA LEU A 93 -1.36 -22.46 11.09
C LEU A 93 -2.11 -23.79 11.08
N HIS A 94 -2.73 -24.19 9.96
CA HIS A 94 -3.43 -25.47 9.86
C HIS A 94 -2.46 -26.67 9.81
N GLU A 95 -1.31 -26.51 9.15
CA GLU A 95 -0.30 -27.57 9.03
C GLU A 95 0.57 -27.72 10.28
N ASN A 96 0.60 -26.71 11.14
CA ASN A 96 1.33 -26.76 12.40
C ASN A 96 0.60 -27.68 13.41
N PRO A 97 1.19 -28.83 13.81
CA PRO A 97 0.52 -29.80 14.69
C PRO A 97 0.24 -29.28 16.11
N LYS A 98 0.82 -28.13 16.50
CA LYS A 98 0.56 -27.47 17.78
C LYS A 98 -0.66 -26.55 17.75
N VAL A 99 -1.18 -26.26 16.56
CA VAL A 99 -2.32 -25.37 16.34
C VAL A 99 -3.46 -26.21 15.76
N LYS A 100 -4.69 -25.98 16.24
CA LYS A 100 -5.88 -26.76 15.85
C LYS A 100 -6.89 -25.90 15.08
N ILE A 101 -6.41 -25.11 14.12
CA ILE A 101 -7.30 -24.36 13.24
C ILE A 101 -7.81 -25.26 12.11
N PHE A 102 -9.10 -25.19 11.81
CA PHE A 102 -9.82 -26.02 10.83
C PHE A 102 -9.60 -27.53 11.04
N GLU A 103 -9.54 -27.97 12.30
CA GLU A 103 -9.24 -29.37 12.66
C GLU A 103 -10.22 -30.33 11.97
N GLY A 104 -9.67 -31.30 11.23
CA GLY A 104 -10.45 -32.31 10.49
C GLY A 104 -11.15 -31.82 9.22
N GLN A 105 -10.91 -30.58 8.77
CA GLN A 105 -11.50 -30.02 7.55
C GLN A 105 -10.52 -30.06 6.37
N ASP A 106 -11.05 -30.14 5.14
CA ASP A 106 -10.26 -30.09 3.91
C ASP A 106 -9.94 -28.63 3.52
N ILE A 107 -8.66 -28.28 3.53
CA ILE A 107 -8.16 -26.95 3.16
C ILE A 107 -7.68 -26.85 1.71
N ALA A 108 -8.05 -27.78 0.82
CA ALA A 108 -7.60 -27.78 -0.59
C ALA A 108 -7.79 -26.43 -1.30
N ALA A 109 -8.89 -25.71 -1.01
CA ALA A 109 -9.14 -24.37 -1.55
C ALA A 109 -8.08 -23.32 -1.12
N LEU A 110 -7.59 -23.41 0.11
CA LEU A 110 -6.51 -22.56 0.65
C LEU A 110 -5.13 -22.95 0.12
N ARG A 111 -4.93 -24.17 -0.38
CA ARG A 111 -3.63 -24.61 -0.90
C ARG A 111 -3.31 -24.04 -2.29
N LYS A 112 -4.32 -23.57 -3.01
CA LYS A 112 -4.14 -22.95 -4.33
C LYS A 112 -3.54 -21.54 -4.17
N PRO A 113 -2.34 -21.26 -4.70
CA PRO A 113 -1.74 -19.93 -4.64
C PRO A 113 -2.66 -18.87 -5.25
N TYR A 114 -2.68 -17.68 -4.64
CA TYR A 114 -3.52 -16.54 -5.05
C TYR A 114 -5.02 -16.88 -5.15
N SER A 115 -5.50 -17.88 -4.40
CA SER A 115 -6.94 -18.17 -4.28
C SER A 115 -7.71 -17.11 -3.51
N LEU A 116 -7.00 -16.32 -2.70
CA LEU A 116 -7.53 -15.19 -1.95
C LEU A 116 -6.89 -13.90 -2.46
N ASP A 117 -7.70 -12.87 -2.67
CA ASP A 117 -7.25 -11.52 -3.02
C ASP A 117 -7.46 -10.54 -1.85
N SER A 118 -7.05 -9.29 -2.02
CA SER A 118 -7.24 -8.26 -0.99
C SER A 118 -8.71 -7.96 -0.67
N SER A 119 -9.65 -8.26 -1.58
CA SER A 119 -11.08 -8.07 -1.30
C SER A 119 -11.58 -9.06 -0.25
N PHE A 120 -11.00 -10.26 -0.19
CA PHE A 120 -11.32 -11.23 0.84
C PHE A 120 -11.06 -10.67 2.25
N LEU A 121 -9.92 -10.03 2.47
CA LEU A 121 -9.58 -9.38 3.74
C LEU A 121 -10.43 -8.13 4.01
N SER A 122 -10.68 -7.35 2.96
CA SER A 122 -11.55 -6.18 3.03
C SER A 122 -12.95 -6.55 3.55
N ASP A 123 -13.51 -7.64 3.06
CA ASP A 123 -14.83 -8.12 3.49
C ASP A 123 -14.79 -8.59 4.95
N ILE A 124 -13.74 -9.31 5.36
CA ILE A 124 -13.54 -9.71 6.76
C ILE A 124 -13.52 -8.50 7.70
N GLU A 125 -12.79 -7.44 7.32
CA GLU A 125 -12.66 -6.23 8.12
C GLU A 125 -13.94 -5.37 8.11
N ASN A 126 -14.77 -5.48 7.08
CA ASN A 126 -16.06 -4.78 6.98
C ASN A 126 -17.21 -5.53 7.65
N ASP A 127 -17.03 -6.80 8.03
CA ASP A 127 -18.05 -7.59 8.74
C ASP A 127 -18.54 -6.80 9.98
N PRO A 128 -19.82 -6.38 9.99
CA PRO A 128 -20.36 -5.51 11.03
C PRO A 128 -20.86 -6.29 12.25
N PHE A 129 -20.91 -7.62 12.18
CA PHE A 129 -21.52 -8.45 13.21
C PHE A 129 -20.50 -8.87 14.27
N GLU A 130 -20.86 -8.77 15.55
CA GLU A 130 -19.98 -9.19 16.66
C GLU A 130 -19.63 -10.68 16.61
N ASN A 131 -20.50 -11.51 16.04
CA ASN A 131 -20.26 -12.94 15.86
C ASN A 131 -19.55 -13.29 14.54
N LEU A 132 -19.17 -12.28 13.74
CA LEU A 132 -18.48 -12.42 12.45
C LEU A 132 -19.23 -13.33 11.47
N GLN A 133 -20.56 -13.12 11.36
CA GLN A 133 -21.45 -13.96 10.56
C GLN A 133 -21.10 -13.90 9.05
N GLU A 134 -20.82 -12.72 8.51
CA GLU A 134 -20.48 -12.59 7.09
C GLU A 134 -19.14 -13.26 6.77
N THR A 135 -18.17 -13.15 7.69
CA THR A 135 -16.89 -13.83 7.61
C THR A 135 -17.09 -15.35 7.64
N HIS A 136 -17.91 -15.86 8.57
CA HIS A 136 -18.25 -17.27 8.62
C HIS A 136 -18.85 -17.78 7.31
N ASP A 137 -19.85 -17.06 6.78
CA ASP A 137 -20.53 -17.46 5.56
C ASP A 137 -19.60 -17.37 4.34
N LYS A 138 -18.66 -16.43 4.34
CA LYS A 138 -17.65 -16.31 3.29
C LYS A 138 -16.68 -17.49 3.28
N PHE A 139 -16.16 -17.89 4.45
CA PHE A 139 -15.32 -19.09 4.58
C PHE A 139 -16.09 -20.36 4.20
N LEU A 140 -17.35 -20.48 4.63
CA LEU A 140 -18.18 -21.65 4.29
C LEU A 140 -18.49 -21.70 2.79
N ASN A 141 -18.88 -20.58 2.18
CA ASN A 141 -19.32 -20.56 0.79
C ASN A 141 -18.16 -20.68 -0.20
N GLN A 142 -17.06 -19.95 0.04
CA GLN A 142 -15.93 -19.88 -0.89
C GLN A 142 -14.86 -20.95 -0.63
N LEU A 143 -14.61 -21.28 0.64
CA LEU A 143 -13.53 -22.21 1.03
C LEU A 143 -14.05 -23.56 1.53
N LYS A 144 -15.36 -23.71 1.74
CA LYS A 144 -15.98 -24.91 2.33
C LYS A 144 -15.46 -25.20 3.74
N LEU A 145 -15.02 -24.16 4.45
CA LEU A 145 -14.53 -24.23 5.83
C LEU A 145 -15.57 -23.69 6.79
N LYS A 146 -15.97 -24.52 7.76
CA LYS A 146 -16.83 -24.11 8.87
C LYS A 146 -15.94 -23.63 10.02
N CYS A 147 -15.90 -22.32 10.23
CA CYS A 147 -15.08 -21.72 11.28
C CYS A 147 -15.83 -21.67 12.61
N SER A 148 -15.15 -22.01 13.70
CA SER A 148 -15.56 -21.70 15.07
C SER A 148 -15.32 -20.23 15.39
N ARG A 149 -15.95 -19.72 16.46
CA ARG A 149 -15.80 -18.32 16.88
C ARG A 149 -14.33 -17.90 17.12
N PRO A 150 -13.49 -18.66 17.85
CA PRO A 150 -12.09 -18.28 18.03
C PRO A 150 -11.30 -18.21 16.72
N GLU A 151 -11.64 -19.07 15.74
CA GLU A 151 -11.02 -19.02 14.42
C GLU A 151 -11.45 -17.78 13.65
N LEU A 152 -12.73 -17.41 13.72
CA LEU A 152 -13.25 -16.17 13.13
C LEU A 152 -12.53 -14.93 13.71
N GLU A 153 -12.37 -14.89 15.04
CA GLU A 153 -11.64 -13.81 15.72
C GLU A 153 -10.17 -13.76 15.30
N LEU A 154 -9.52 -14.92 15.14
CA LEU A 154 -8.15 -15.02 14.64
C LEU A 154 -8.02 -14.51 13.21
N VAL A 155 -8.89 -14.94 12.30
CA VAL A 155 -8.82 -14.53 10.89
C VAL A 155 -9.13 -13.04 10.72
N ARG A 156 -10.08 -12.50 11.51
CA ARG A 156 -10.33 -11.05 11.59
C ARG A 156 -9.08 -10.30 12.03
N ARG A 157 -8.45 -10.77 13.11
CA ARG A 157 -7.23 -10.14 13.62
C ARG A 157 -6.07 -10.19 12.63
N LEU A 158 -5.93 -11.30 11.90
CA LEU A 158 -4.91 -11.45 10.87
C LEU A 158 -5.12 -10.48 9.71
N ALA A 159 -6.35 -10.32 9.22
CA ALA A 159 -6.68 -9.36 8.17
C ALA A 159 -6.30 -7.92 8.60
N GLU A 160 -6.68 -7.53 9.82
CA GLU A 160 -6.34 -6.21 10.38
C GLU A 160 -4.83 -5.97 10.46
N LEU A 161 -4.05 -6.98 10.87
CA LEU A 161 -2.60 -6.87 10.96
C LEU A 161 -1.96 -6.66 9.58
N ILE A 162 -2.40 -7.42 8.57
CA ILE A 162 -1.89 -7.31 7.20
C ILE A 162 -2.26 -5.95 6.60
N GLY A 163 -3.53 -5.53 6.72
CA GLY A 163 -4.00 -4.23 6.26
C GLY A 163 -3.30 -3.05 6.95
N THR A 164 -3.09 -3.15 8.27
CA THR A 164 -2.34 -2.15 9.06
C THR A 164 -0.89 -2.08 8.62
N ARG A 165 -0.21 -3.22 8.45
CA ARG A 165 1.17 -3.28 7.97
C ARG A 165 1.29 -2.61 6.61
N SER A 166 0.44 -2.95 5.65
CA SER A 166 0.45 -2.38 4.30
C SER A 166 0.28 -0.86 4.32
N ALA A 167 -0.68 -0.33 5.08
CA ALA A 167 -0.91 1.11 5.17
C ALA A 167 0.27 1.85 5.82
N ARG A 168 0.85 1.28 6.88
CA ARG A 168 1.99 1.89 7.59
C ARG A 168 3.25 1.92 6.73
N LEU A 169 3.54 0.84 6.02
CA LEU A 169 4.68 0.78 5.10
C LEU A 169 4.47 1.72 3.90
N SER A 170 3.26 1.78 3.34
CA SER A 170 2.91 2.74 2.28
C SER A 170 3.19 4.20 2.70
N ALA A 171 2.89 4.54 3.94
CA ALA A 171 3.17 5.87 4.50
C ALA A 171 4.67 6.20 4.56
N CYS A 172 5.57 5.22 4.65
CA CYS A 172 7.01 5.45 4.64
C CYS A 172 7.48 6.08 3.32
N GLY A 173 6.94 5.65 2.17
CA GLY A 173 7.28 6.22 0.86
C GLY A 173 6.89 7.69 0.76
N VAL A 174 5.67 8.02 1.21
CA VAL A 174 5.17 9.40 1.29
C VAL A 174 6.04 10.24 2.23
N ALA A 175 6.29 9.74 3.45
CA ALA A 175 7.10 10.43 4.44
C ALA A 175 8.54 10.66 3.96
N ALA A 176 9.13 9.69 3.26
CA ALA A 176 10.48 9.81 2.70
C ALA A 176 10.59 10.97 1.71
N VAL A 177 9.63 11.10 0.78
CA VAL A 177 9.60 12.21 -0.18
C VAL A 177 9.35 13.55 0.54
N CYS A 178 8.42 13.59 1.51
CA CYS A 178 8.20 14.79 2.31
C CYS A 178 9.46 15.23 3.07
N LYS A 179 10.18 14.30 3.70
CA LYS A 179 11.46 14.58 4.38
C LYS A 179 12.52 15.05 3.40
N LYS A 180 12.71 14.34 2.28
CA LYS A 180 13.68 14.69 1.23
C LYS A 180 13.46 16.12 0.72
N LYS A 181 12.21 16.50 0.46
CA LYS A 181 11.86 17.82 -0.09
C LYS A 181 11.66 18.90 0.96
N GLY A 182 11.82 18.58 2.25
CA GLY A 182 11.57 19.53 3.33
C GLY A 182 10.12 20.02 3.40
N TYR A 183 9.16 19.23 2.91
CA TYR A 183 7.75 19.61 2.93
C TYR A 183 7.21 19.58 4.36
N LYS A 184 6.96 20.76 4.92
CA LYS A 184 6.23 20.91 6.20
C LYS A 184 4.76 20.59 6.05
N THR A 185 4.22 20.85 4.86
CA THR A 185 2.83 20.59 4.51
C THR A 185 2.74 20.01 3.10
N ALA A 186 1.84 19.05 2.88
CA ALA A 186 1.61 18.48 1.55
C ALA A 186 0.21 17.89 1.41
N HIS A 187 -0.39 18.07 0.23
CA HIS A 187 -1.46 17.19 -0.24
C HIS A 187 -0.86 16.16 -1.18
N VAL A 188 -1.11 14.90 -0.89
CA VAL A 188 -0.70 13.72 -1.65
C VAL A 188 -1.94 13.19 -2.35
N GLY A 189 -1.96 13.21 -3.68
CA GLY A 189 -3.01 12.57 -4.45
C GLY A 189 -2.75 11.08 -4.52
N ALA A 190 -3.65 10.26 -4.00
CA ALA A 190 -3.57 8.81 -4.08
C ALA A 190 -4.76 8.23 -4.84
N ASP A 191 -4.45 7.28 -5.72
CA ASP A 191 -5.44 6.42 -6.37
C ASP A 191 -5.07 4.94 -6.19
N GLY A 192 -5.94 4.04 -6.63
CA GLY A 192 -5.77 2.60 -6.57
C GLY A 192 -6.78 1.91 -5.65
N SER A 193 -7.02 0.64 -5.94
CA SER A 193 -8.06 -0.16 -5.27
C SER A 193 -7.85 -0.26 -3.76
N VAL A 194 -6.61 -0.42 -3.30
CA VAL A 194 -6.30 -0.53 -1.86
C VAL A 194 -6.61 0.79 -1.16
N PHE A 195 -6.12 1.92 -1.68
CA PHE A 195 -6.39 3.22 -1.07
C PHE A 195 -7.89 3.58 -1.05
N ASN A 196 -8.61 3.27 -2.13
CA ASN A 196 -10.00 3.68 -2.29
C ASN A 196 -10.99 2.76 -1.59
N LYS A 197 -10.71 1.46 -1.53
CA LYS A 197 -11.70 0.45 -1.12
C LYS A 197 -11.32 -0.32 0.14
N TYR A 198 -10.04 -0.44 0.47
CA TYR A 198 -9.62 -1.25 1.61
C TYR A 198 -9.96 -0.54 2.94
N PRO A 199 -10.65 -1.22 3.88
CA PRO A 199 -11.15 -0.61 5.10
C PRO A 199 -10.04 -0.05 5.96
N HIS A 200 -10.31 1.13 6.53
CA HIS A 200 -9.40 1.86 7.43
C HIS A 200 -8.03 2.22 6.85
N PHE A 201 -7.74 1.93 5.57
CA PHE A 201 -6.41 2.16 4.98
C PHE A 201 -5.97 3.62 5.08
N LYS A 202 -6.87 4.56 4.76
CA LYS A 202 -6.64 6.01 4.88
C LYS A 202 -6.33 6.43 6.31
N ALA A 203 -7.09 5.92 7.28
CA ALA A 203 -6.90 6.25 8.70
C ALA A 203 -5.58 5.68 9.25
N ARG A 204 -5.24 4.44 8.89
CA ARG A 204 -3.97 3.78 9.25
C ARG A 204 -2.78 4.51 8.64
N GLY A 205 -2.88 4.95 7.39
CA GLY A 205 -1.85 5.74 6.71
C GLY A 205 -1.64 7.11 7.35
N ALA A 206 -2.72 7.82 7.67
CA ALA A 206 -2.65 9.12 8.36
C ALA A 206 -2.00 8.97 9.75
N GLN A 207 -2.41 7.96 10.53
CA GLN A 207 -1.80 7.66 11.82
C GLN A 207 -0.30 7.33 11.70
N ALA A 208 0.08 6.55 10.70
CA ALA A 208 1.48 6.24 10.42
C ALA A 208 2.31 7.49 10.08
N LEU A 209 1.78 8.37 9.22
CA LEU A 209 2.44 9.62 8.88
C LEU A 209 2.66 10.51 10.10
N LYS A 210 1.64 10.63 10.97
CA LYS A 210 1.73 11.36 12.23
C LYS A 210 2.88 10.85 13.10
N GLU A 211 3.01 9.53 13.24
CA GLU A 211 4.09 8.91 14.02
C GLU A 211 5.47 9.07 13.37
N ILE A 212 5.58 8.94 12.05
CA ILE A 212 6.87 9.00 11.32
C ILE A 212 7.43 10.43 11.26
N LEU A 213 6.54 11.42 11.16
CA LEU A 213 6.88 12.83 10.99
C LEU A 213 6.78 13.63 12.29
N ASP A 214 6.39 12.97 13.39
CA ASP A 214 6.37 13.49 14.76
C ASP A 214 5.65 14.83 14.89
N TRP A 215 4.38 14.85 14.48
CA TRP A 215 3.57 16.06 14.53
C TRP A 215 2.92 16.26 15.91
N GLU A 216 3.13 17.42 16.49
CA GLU A 216 2.45 17.85 17.73
C GLU A 216 1.13 18.57 17.43
N THR A 217 1.06 19.32 16.33
CA THR A 217 -0.10 20.14 15.93
C THR A 217 -0.37 20.03 14.43
N GLY A 218 -1.61 20.29 14.04
CA GLY A 218 -2.04 20.37 12.67
C GLY A 218 -1.47 21.58 11.92
N ARG A 219 -1.69 21.63 10.61
CA ARG A 219 -1.15 22.62 9.66
C ARG A 219 -1.32 24.09 10.09
N ASP A 220 -2.37 24.38 10.84
CA ASP A 220 -2.74 25.73 11.30
C ASP A 220 -2.76 25.86 12.83
N GLY A 221 -2.00 25.03 13.56
CA GLY A 221 -2.03 24.97 15.03
C GLY A 221 -3.28 24.32 15.61
N LYS A 222 -4.15 23.76 14.75
CA LYS A 222 -5.36 23.02 15.13
C LYS A 222 -5.01 21.61 15.64
N PRO A 223 -5.92 20.95 16.38
CA PRO A 223 -5.77 19.53 16.70
C PRO A 223 -5.61 18.68 15.43
N LEU A 224 -4.76 17.65 15.52
CA LEU A 224 -4.55 16.67 14.45
C LEU A 224 -5.85 15.92 14.13
N GLY A 225 -6.04 15.56 12.87
CA GLY A 225 -7.27 14.97 12.38
C GLY A 225 -7.61 15.38 10.94
N ARG A 226 -8.69 14.80 10.40
CA ARG A 226 -9.11 15.00 8.99
C ARG A 226 -9.21 16.48 8.64
N GLY A 227 -8.51 16.91 7.59
CA GLY A 227 -8.49 18.29 7.12
C GLY A 227 -7.48 19.19 7.84
N HIS A 228 -6.76 18.68 8.85
CA HIS A 228 -5.83 19.47 9.66
C HIS A 228 -4.43 18.85 9.73
N ASP A 229 -4.24 17.61 9.29
CA ASP A 229 -2.92 16.98 9.31
C ASP A 229 -1.94 17.74 8.36
N PRO A 230 -0.68 17.94 8.77
CA PRO A 230 0.30 18.62 7.94
C PRO A 230 0.49 17.96 6.57
N VAL A 231 0.50 16.62 6.51
CA VAL A 231 0.51 15.87 5.24
C VAL A 231 -0.76 15.02 5.15
N GLU A 232 -1.55 15.24 4.10
CA GLU A 232 -2.81 14.55 3.87
C GLU A 232 -2.76 13.74 2.58
N ILE A 233 -3.13 12.46 2.67
CA ILE A 233 -3.34 11.59 1.51
C ILE A 233 -4.81 11.66 1.13
N LEU A 234 -5.09 12.24 -0.03
CA LEU A 234 -6.42 12.52 -0.54
C LEU A 234 -6.66 11.72 -1.83
N PRO A 235 -7.91 11.36 -2.15
CA PRO A 235 -8.24 10.80 -3.45
C PRO A 235 -7.75 11.70 -4.58
N ALA A 236 -7.02 11.14 -5.54
CA ALA A 236 -6.63 11.82 -6.76
C ALA A 236 -7.75 11.75 -7.81
N GLU A 237 -7.73 12.71 -8.75
CA GLU A 237 -8.47 12.57 -10.00
C GLU A 237 -7.78 11.55 -10.92
N ASP A 238 -8.45 11.18 -12.02
CA ASP A 238 -7.93 10.19 -12.99
C ASP A 238 -6.59 10.63 -13.61
N GLY A 239 -5.50 10.11 -13.05
CA GLY A 239 -4.14 10.39 -13.52
C GLY A 239 -3.84 9.78 -14.89
N SER A 240 -4.54 8.69 -15.27
CA SER A 240 -4.28 7.97 -16.52
C SER A 240 -4.95 8.62 -17.74
N GLY A 241 -6.13 9.20 -17.56
CA GLY A 241 -6.84 9.97 -18.59
C GLY A 241 -6.52 11.46 -18.51
N VAL A 242 -7.03 12.14 -17.48
CA VAL A 242 -6.91 13.59 -17.32
C VAL A 242 -5.46 14.03 -17.16
N GLY A 243 -4.68 13.30 -16.34
CA GLY A 243 -3.26 13.58 -16.14
C GLY A 243 -2.44 13.48 -17.43
N ALA A 244 -2.66 12.46 -18.25
CA ALA A 244 -1.99 12.30 -19.53
C ALA A 244 -2.34 13.42 -20.51
N ALA A 245 -3.61 13.82 -20.59
CA ALA A 245 -4.05 14.93 -21.43
C ALA A 245 -3.40 16.27 -21.02
N LEU A 246 -3.27 16.52 -19.71
CA LEU A 246 -2.62 17.71 -19.20
C LEU A 246 -1.12 17.73 -19.55
N ILE A 247 -0.42 16.61 -19.39
CA ILE A 247 1.00 16.49 -19.76
C ILE A 247 1.16 16.72 -21.28
N ALA A 248 0.27 16.17 -22.10
CA ALA A 248 0.29 16.40 -23.54
C ALA A 248 0.10 17.89 -23.87
N ALA A 249 -0.87 18.57 -23.24
CA ALA A 249 -1.09 20.00 -23.41
C ALA A 249 0.12 20.85 -23.00
N LEU A 250 0.75 20.54 -21.86
CA LEU A 250 1.96 21.23 -21.39
C LEU A 250 3.15 20.99 -22.34
N THR A 251 3.28 19.77 -22.85
CA THR A 251 4.34 19.41 -23.82
C THR A 251 4.13 20.15 -25.14
N LEU A 252 2.91 20.17 -25.67
CA LEU A 252 2.58 20.89 -26.90
C LEU A 252 2.86 22.39 -26.77
N LYS A 253 2.55 22.99 -25.61
CA LYS A 253 2.87 24.40 -25.33
C LYS A 253 4.38 24.66 -25.39
N ARG A 254 5.20 23.81 -24.75
CA ARG A 254 6.66 23.96 -24.79
C ARG A 254 7.22 23.84 -26.20
N VAL A 255 6.74 22.86 -26.97
CA VAL A 255 7.13 22.68 -28.38
C VAL A 255 6.77 23.92 -29.21
N GLN A 256 5.60 24.52 -28.99
CA GLN A 256 5.19 25.77 -29.66
C GLN A 256 6.06 26.97 -29.28
N GLU A 257 6.58 27.00 -28.04
CA GLU A 257 7.50 28.03 -27.55
C GLU A 257 8.97 27.78 -27.99
N GLY A 258 9.24 26.69 -28.72
CA GLY A 258 10.57 26.33 -29.22
C GLY A 258 11.49 25.67 -28.19
N ASN A 259 10.92 25.13 -27.12
CA ASN A 259 11.61 24.42 -26.03
C ASN A 259 11.50 22.90 -26.12
#